data_AF-A0A943Y228-F1
#
_entry.id   AF-A0A943Y228-F1
#
_cell.length_a   1.000
_cell.length_b   1.000
_cell.length_c   1.000
_cell.angle_alpha   90.00
_cell.angle_beta   90.00
_cell.angle_gamma   90.00
#
_symmetry.space_group_name_H-M   'P 1'
#
loop_
_entity.id
_entity.type
_entity.pdbx_description
1 polymer ?
#
loop_
_entity_poly.entity_id
_entity_poly.type
_entity_poly.pdbx_seq_one_letter_code
_entity_poly.pdbx_strand_id
1 'polypeptide(L)' 'MANKKIRIRLKAYEHRTLDTAAAKIVESATRTGAQVAGPIPLPTER' A
#
# COMPACT_ATOMS: atom_id res chain seq x y z
N MET A 1 12.42 7.34 -20.58
CA MET A 1 11.30 7.99 -19.85
C MET A 1 11.52 7.76 -18.35
N ALA A 2 11.47 8.81 -17.53
CA ALA A 2 11.77 8.70 -16.10
C ALA A 2 10.79 7.75 -15.41
N ASN A 3 11.28 6.63 -14.89
CA ASN A 3 10.47 5.60 -14.25
C ASN A 3 10.03 6.10 -12.85
N LYS A 4 8.94 6.88 -12.80
CA LYS A 4 8.41 7.47 -11.57
C LYS A 4 7.75 6.36 -10.72
N LYS A 5 8.51 5.82 -9.77
CA LYS A 5 8.03 4.83 -8.81
C LYS A 5 7.54 5.52 -7.54
N ILE A 6 6.25 5.37 -7.24
CA ILE A 6 5.65 5.86 -5.99
C ILE A 6 5.82 4.79 -4.91
N ARG A 7 6.28 5.17 -3.72
CA ARG A 7 6.41 4.28 -2.55
C ARG A 7 5.52 4.80 -1.44
N ILE A 8 4.60 3.95 -0.97
CA ILE A 8 3.65 4.28 0.09
C ILE A 8 3.98 3.43 1.30
N ARG A 9 4.13 4.04 2.48
CA ARG A 9 4.30 3.34 3.76
C ARG A 9 3.15 3.73 4.68
N LEU A 10 2.37 2.75 5.09
CA LEU A 10 1.23 2.93 5.98
C LEU A 10 1.66 2.63 7.43
N LYS A 11 1.16 3.40 8.39
CA LYS A 11 1.32 3.16 9.83
C LYS A 11 -0.03 3.35 10.50
N ALA A 12 -0.41 2.45 11.39
CA ALA A 12 -1.61 2.56 12.21
C ALA A 12 -1.38 1.80 13.52
N TYR A 13 -2.14 2.17 14.55
CA TYR A 13 -2.16 1.44 15.82
C TYR A 13 -2.94 0.13 15.73
N GLU A 14 -4.02 0.11 14.94
CA GLU A 14 -4.85 -1.07 14.71
C GLU A 14 -4.60 -1.64 13.31
N HIS A 15 -4.23 -2.93 13.25
CA HIS A 15 -3.92 -3.61 11.99
C HIS A 15 -5.14 -3.71 11.06
N ARG A 16 -6.36 -3.88 11.59
CA ARG A 16 -7.57 -4.03 10.77
C ARG A 16 -7.82 -2.83 9.87
N THR A 17 -7.65 -1.63 10.40
CA THR A 17 -7.78 -0.38 9.65
C THR A 17 -6.64 -0.24 8.64
N LEU A 18 -5.42 -0.66 9.01
CA LEU A 18 -4.26 -0.66 8.13
C LEU A 18 -4.49 -1.54 6.90
N ASP A 19 -4.96 -2.77 7.12
CA ASP A 19 -5.19 -3.77 6.09
C ASP A 19 -6.32 -3.33 5.14
N THR A 20 -7.40 -2.78 5.71
CA THR A 20 -8.51 -2.22 4.92
C THR A 20 -8.05 -1.07 4.03
N ALA A 21 -7.23 -0.16 4.58
CA ALA A 21 -6.69 0.96 3.82
C ALA A 21 -5.71 0.49 2.72
N ALA A 22 -4.84 -0.47 3.03
CA ALA A 22 -3.91 -1.05 2.06
C ALA A 22 -4.67 -1.71 0.90
N ALA A 23 -5.69 -2.52 1.19
CA ALA A 23 -6.53 -3.16 0.17
C ALA A 23 -7.20 -2.12 -0.75
N LYS A 24 -7.78 -1.06 -0.17
CA LYS A 24 -8.44 0.02 -0.94
C LYS A 24 -7.48 0.78 -1.85
N ILE A 25 -6.24 1.01 -1.40
CA ILE A 25 -5.19 1.67 -2.21
C ILE A 25 -4.79 0.78 -3.38
N VAL A 26 -4.58 -0.51 -3.12
CA VAL A 26 -4.22 -1.49 -4.15
C VAL A 26 -5.31 -1.57 -5.21
N GLU A 27 -6.58 -1.75 -4.80
CA GLU A 27 -7.73 -1.80 -5.71
C GLU A 27 -7.82 -0.53 -6.58
N SER A 28 -7.66 0.64 -5.96
CA SER A 28 -7.70 1.93 -6.66
C SER A 28 -6.57 2.08 -7.67
N ALA A 29 -5.35 1.69 -7.30
CA ALA A 29 -4.19 1.74 -8.19
C ALA A 29 -4.28 0.72 -9.34
N THR A 30 -4.80 -0.47 -9.09
CA THR A 30 -5.07 -1.45 -10.14
C THR A 30 -6.14 -0.94 -11.11
N ARG A 31 -7.19 -0.28 -10.62
CA ARG A 31 -8.26 0.30 -11.45
C ARG A 31 -7.76 1.43 -12.37
N THR A 32 -6.72 2.16 -11.98
CA THR A 32 -6.11 3.20 -12.84
C THR A 32 -5.12 2.62 -13.86
N GLY A 33 -4.91 1.31 -13.88
CA GLY A 33 -3.94 0.65 -14.76
C GLY A 33 -2.49 0.77 -14.27
N ALA A 34 -2.26 1.20 -13.03
CA ALA A 34 -0.92 1.25 -12.45
C ALA A 34 -0.45 -0.16 -12.04
N GLN A 35 0.85 -0.42 -12.24
CA GLN A 35 1.47 -1.64 -11.73
C GLN A 35 1.72 -1.51 -10.23
N VAL A 36 1.11 -2.40 -9.45
CA VAL A 36 1.23 -2.43 -7.99
C VAL A 36 2.14 -3.60 -7.59
N ALA A 37 3.18 -3.30 -6.83
CA ALA A 37 3.84 -4.32 -6.02
C ALA A 37 3.05 -4.40 -4.70
N GLY A 38 2.51 -5.58 -4.40
CA GLY A 38 1.54 -5.81 -3.32
C GLY A 38 1.97 -5.28 -1.95
N PRO A 39 1.05 -5.22 -0.97
CA PRO A 39 1.36 -4.73 0.37
C PRO A 39 2.42 -5.63 1.00
N ILE A 40 3.57 -5.05 1.35
CA ILE A 40 4.67 -5.76 2.01
C ILE A 40 4.48 -5.54 3.52
N PRO A 41 4.08 -6.57 4.28
CA PRO A 41 3.97 -6.44 5.73
C PRO A 41 5.36 -6.23 6.32
N LEU A 42 5.45 -5.28 7.25
CA LEU A 42 6.68 -5.00 8.00
C LEU A 42 6.50 -5.46 9.45
N PRO A 43 7.59 -5.84 10.14
CA PRO A 43 7.55 -6.09 11.56
C PRO A 43 6.94 -4.91 12.34
N THR A 44 6.09 -5.19 13.32
CA THR A 44 5.52 -4.16 14.19
C THR A 44 6.59 -3.68 15.17
N GLU A 45 6.97 -2.41 15.06
CA GLU A 45 7.78 -1.72 16.06
C GLU A 45 6.87 -1.36 17.26
N ARG A 46 7.29 -1.70 18.48
CA ARG A 46 6.60 -1.35 19.73
C ARG A 46 7.12 -0.05 20.30
#